data_AF-A0AA39UBX0-F1
#
_entry.id   AF-A0AA39UBX0-F1
#
_cell.length_a   1.000
_cell.length_b   1.000
_cell.length_c   1.000
_cell.angle_alpha   90.00
_cell.angle_beta   90.00
_cell.angle_gamma   90.00
#
_symmetry.space_group_name_H-M   'P 1'
#
loop_
_entity.id
_entity.type
_entity.pdbx_description
1 polymer ?
#
loop_
_entity_poly.entity_id
_entity_poly.type
_entity_poly.pdbx_seq_one_letter_code
_entity_poly.pdbx_strand_id
1 'polypeptide(L)'
;MVGVQLLNDGDGSFDSAHYPAFLESISRFKTDLSFPALIESYTTGMHPYFQLQASILLLSAVNGERFYGCMMDIIKSFEEKYPCALLLHASLPSAGSLSSSPSLSHICNGLPFEVLERIFRMCCRDTLLTSCFVCHDWCLAACTFTHSYICLRMNMDWQYWVGGVSGKQHADLYAFAVECAVSYMSRKWGFASWVMGVTFECWPSTPAPFFFKVFEHVRKVIYHGKSCCLHSYPVIGYPHILPASVVSLHIVRCSLRAYSIECMLALCRNIHSITLHSVYYGHIMAPLAQAFTAADIAEWLSRQCIKITSPCRVLELYTPSIKRLSIHVPDYSYDINSTASDARGTPPLLLQLFPESSPSPAALYYLWDDKAFPVRLCLSAVQDLELFLSTHLCSVLPRVVMHVGQHITVLRLVFPPAPYMRHTDALSLSGFVSLLDL
;
A
#
# COMPACT_ATOMS: atom_id res chain seq x y z
N MET A 1 14.43 11.46 -18.48
CA MET A 1 14.34 12.74 -19.22
C MET A 1 13.01 13.46 -19.08
N VAL A 2 11.86 12.78 -18.89
CA VAL A 2 10.53 13.43 -18.78
C VAL A 2 10.39 14.39 -17.57
N GLY A 3 10.92 14.03 -16.40
CA GLY A 3 10.85 14.88 -15.19
C GLY A 3 11.67 16.17 -15.26
N VAL A 4 12.63 16.26 -16.18
CA VAL A 4 13.44 17.47 -16.43
C VAL A 4 12.80 18.33 -17.52
N GLN A 5 12.11 17.71 -18.50
CA GLN A 5 11.35 18.45 -19.50
C GLN A 5 10.16 19.20 -18.88
N LEU A 6 9.47 18.60 -17.90
CA LEU A 6 8.43 19.26 -17.10
C LEU A 6 8.90 20.54 -16.37
N LEU A 7 10.20 20.63 -16.08
CA LEU A 7 10.85 21.78 -15.44
C LEU A 7 11.34 22.82 -16.46
N ASN A 8 11.65 22.40 -17.69
CA ASN A 8 12.40 23.21 -18.66
C ASN A 8 11.53 24.04 -19.61
N ASP A 9 10.22 23.79 -19.68
CA ASP A 9 9.34 24.61 -20.53
C ASP A 9 9.16 26.06 -20.02
N GLY A 10 9.83 26.43 -18.92
CA GLY A 10 9.95 27.82 -18.42
C GLY A 10 8.64 28.39 -17.85
N ASP A 11 7.51 27.88 -18.31
CA ASP A 11 6.19 28.31 -17.94
C ASP A 11 5.65 27.55 -16.72
N GLY A 12 6.31 26.50 -16.22
CA GLY A 12 5.90 25.82 -14.99
C GLY A 12 4.45 25.31 -14.98
N SER A 13 3.79 25.21 -16.14
CA SER A 13 2.43 24.66 -16.28
C SER A 13 2.52 23.16 -16.43
N PHE A 14 1.97 22.43 -15.46
CA PHE A 14 1.77 20.98 -15.59
C PHE A 14 0.53 20.74 -16.45
N ASP A 15 0.70 20.52 -17.76
CA ASP A 15 -0.42 20.15 -18.62
C ASP A 15 -0.82 18.68 -18.38
N SER A 16 -2.12 18.44 -18.24
CA SER A 16 -2.79 17.14 -18.20
C SER A 16 -2.27 16.12 -19.22
N ALA A 17 -1.79 16.58 -20.39
CA ALA A 17 -1.20 15.72 -21.42
C ALA A 17 0.12 15.04 -21.01
N HIS A 18 0.87 15.62 -20.05
CA HIS A 18 2.15 15.06 -19.59
C HIS A 18 1.97 13.83 -18.70
N TYR A 19 0.84 13.73 -17.99
CA TYR A 19 0.62 12.63 -17.06
C TYR A 19 0.45 11.26 -17.76
N PRO A 20 -0.36 11.11 -18.82
CA PRO A 20 -0.40 9.87 -19.60
C PRO A 20 0.98 9.47 -20.15
N ALA A 21 1.74 10.41 -20.70
CA ALA A 21 3.09 10.15 -21.20
C ALA A 21 4.05 9.69 -20.09
N PHE A 22 3.92 10.27 -18.89
CA PHE A 22 4.68 9.84 -17.73
C PHE A 22 4.28 8.43 -17.25
N LEU A 23 2.97 8.15 -17.15
CA LEU A 23 2.49 6.81 -16.80
C LEU A 23 2.93 5.77 -17.82
N GLU A 24 2.91 6.11 -19.10
CA GLU A 24 3.42 5.26 -20.17
C GLU A 24 4.93 5.03 -20.01
N SER A 25 5.71 6.07 -19.73
CA SER A 25 7.15 5.96 -19.46
C SER A 25 7.44 5.06 -18.26
N ILE A 26 6.65 5.18 -17.19
CA ILE A 26 6.72 4.27 -16.04
C ILE A 26 6.35 2.85 -16.45
N SER A 27 5.29 2.68 -17.23
CA SER A 27 4.84 1.36 -17.68
C SER A 27 5.91 0.65 -18.51
N ARG A 28 6.58 1.37 -19.42
CA ARG A 28 7.72 0.86 -20.20
C ARG A 28 8.91 0.52 -19.30
N PHE A 29 9.24 1.39 -18.34
CA PHE A 29 10.31 1.12 -17.39
C PHE A 29 10.07 -0.17 -16.56
N LYS A 30 8.81 -0.48 -16.24
CA LYS A 30 8.43 -1.72 -15.55
C LYS A 30 8.60 -2.96 -16.41
N THR A 31 8.33 -2.87 -17.71
CA THR A 31 8.45 -4.04 -18.61
C THR A 31 9.91 -4.38 -18.90
N ASP A 32 10.80 -3.37 -18.80
CA ASP A 32 12.18 -3.49 -19.26
C ASP A 32 13.16 -3.89 -18.13
N LEU A 33 12.78 -3.71 -16.86
CA LEU A 33 13.63 -4.06 -15.72
C LEU A 33 13.32 -5.42 -15.13
N SER A 34 14.39 -6.19 -14.89
CA SER A 34 14.34 -7.36 -14.02
C SER A 34 14.05 -6.94 -12.56
N PHE A 35 13.48 -7.86 -11.76
CA PHE A 35 13.20 -7.58 -10.35
C PHE A 35 14.44 -7.15 -9.53
N PRO A 36 15.64 -7.77 -9.67
CA PRO A 36 16.83 -7.27 -9.00
C PRO A 36 17.20 -5.84 -9.39
N ALA A 37 17.13 -5.50 -10.68
CA ALA A 37 17.40 -4.15 -11.16
C ALA A 37 16.36 -3.14 -10.63
N LEU A 38 15.10 -3.57 -10.50
CA LEU A 38 14.05 -2.77 -9.87
C LEU A 38 14.38 -2.49 -8.39
N ILE A 39 14.74 -3.51 -7.61
CA ILE A 39 15.13 -3.34 -6.19
C ILE A 39 16.35 -2.43 -6.05
N GLU A 40 17.36 -2.62 -6.89
CA GLU A 40 18.54 -1.75 -6.94
C GLU A 40 18.15 -0.30 -7.26
N SER A 41 17.27 -0.09 -8.25
CA SER A 41 16.77 1.26 -8.60
C SER A 41 16.01 1.91 -7.45
N TYR A 42 15.27 1.13 -6.66
CA TYR A 42 14.57 1.64 -5.49
C TYR A 42 15.55 2.01 -4.36
N THR A 43 16.54 1.14 -4.11
CA THR A 43 17.55 1.31 -3.07
C THR A 43 18.46 2.52 -3.34
N THR A 44 18.88 2.67 -4.60
CA THR A 44 19.73 3.78 -5.06
C THR A 44 18.97 5.08 -5.26
N GLY A 45 17.62 5.05 -5.24
CA GLY A 45 16.80 6.22 -5.56
C GLY A 45 16.72 6.55 -7.05
N MET A 46 17.26 5.68 -7.93
CA MET A 46 17.33 5.91 -9.37
C MET A 46 16.03 5.58 -10.12
N HIS A 47 15.04 4.97 -9.45
CA HIS A 47 13.74 4.69 -10.05
C HIS A 47 13.10 5.98 -10.61
N PRO A 48 12.56 6.00 -11.86
CA PRO A 48 12.04 7.21 -12.50
C PRO A 48 10.96 7.94 -11.71
N TYR A 49 10.17 7.19 -10.94
CA TYR A 49 9.17 7.79 -10.04
C TYR A 49 9.82 8.64 -8.93
N PHE A 50 10.97 8.24 -8.41
CA PHE A 50 11.70 9.00 -7.39
C PHE A 50 12.37 10.24 -7.98
N GLN A 51 12.83 10.16 -9.23
CA GLN A 51 13.27 11.35 -9.97
C GLN A 51 12.11 12.34 -10.15
N LEU A 52 10.90 11.85 -10.47
CA LEU A 52 9.73 12.71 -10.53
C LEU A 52 9.41 13.32 -9.17
N GLN A 53 9.41 12.53 -8.09
CA GLN A 53 9.19 13.06 -6.74
C GLN A 53 10.20 14.16 -6.38
N ALA A 54 11.48 13.94 -6.69
CA ALA A 54 12.51 14.95 -6.49
C ALA A 54 12.24 16.22 -7.31
N SER A 55 11.82 16.08 -8.58
CA SER A 55 11.40 17.22 -9.42
C SER A 55 10.19 17.94 -8.84
N ILE A 56 9.17 17.23 -8.35
CA ILE A 56 7.99 17.81 -7.71
C ILE A 56 8.39 18.59 -6.45
N LEU A 57 9.26 18.01 -5.62
CA LEU A 57 9.77 18.66 -4.41
C LEU A 57 10.58 19.91 -4.76
N LEU A 58 11.38 19.88 -5.83
CA LEU A 58 12.13 21.03 -6.32
C LEU A 58 11.20 22.12 -6.88
N LEU A 59 10.23 21.74 -7.73
CA LEU A 59 9.18 22.64 -8.25
C LEU A 59 8.42 23.32 -7.11
N SER A 60 8.08 22.55 -6.08
CA SER A 60 7.40 23.03 -4.87
C SER A 60 8.20 24.12 -4.15
N ALA A 61 9.53 24.12 -4.26
CA ALA A 61 10.40 25.13 -3.65
C ALA A 61 10.55 26.40 -4.50
N VAL A 62 10.53 26.28 -5.83
CA VAL A 62 10.77 27.40 -6.75
C VAL A 62 9.46 28.11 -7.13
N ASN A 63 8.46 27.35 -7.58
CA ASN A 63 7.19 27.85 -8.12
C ASN A 63 5.98 27.16 -7.48
N GLY A 64 6.08 26.90 -6.18
CA GLY A 64 5.15 26.03 -5.46
C GLY A 64 3.69 26.46 -5.52
N GLU A 65 3.37 27.77 -5.44
CA GLU A 65 1.98 28.24 -5.54
C GLU A 65 1.35 27.96 -6.90
N ARG A 66 2.10 28.20 -7.99
CA ARG A 66 1.61 27.95 -9.35
C ARG A 66 1.42 26.45 -9.58
N PHE A 67 2.39 25.65 -9.15
CA PHE A 67 2.30 24.19 -9.19
C PHE A 67 1.07 23.68 -8.42
N TYR A 68 0.88 24.16 -7.18
CA TYR A 68 -0.28 23.81 -6.37
C TYR A 68 -1.60 24.24 -7.03
N GLY A 69 -1.65 25.44 -7.61
CA GLY A 69 -2.78 25.91 -8.41
C GLY A 69 -3.16 24.94 -9.53
N CYS A 70 -2.18 24.50 -10.33
CA CYS A 70 -2.41 23.52 -11.39
C CYS A 70 -2.95 22.17 -10.86
N MET A 71 -2.41 21.68 -9.73
CA MET A 71 -2.93 20.45 -9.11
C MET A 71 -4.37 20.63 -8.65
N MET A 72 -4.69 21.79 -8.05
CA MET A 72 -6.05 22.12 -7.61
C MET A 72 -7.03 22.22 -8.78
N ASP A 73 -6.61 22.70 -9.95
CA ASP A 73 -7.46 22.75 -11.15
C ASP A 73 -7.78 21.35 -11.67
N ILE A 74 -6.79 20.44 -11.70
CA ILE A 74 -7.00 19.02 -12.05
C ILE A 74 -7.97 18.36 -11.07
N ILE A 75 -7.76 18.59 -9.77
CA ILE A 75 -8.61 18.07 -8.70
C ILE A 75 -10.05 18.54 -8.94
N LYS A 76 -10.29 19.86 -9.01
CA LYS A 76 -11.63 20.43 -9.25
C LYS A 76 -12.30 19.89 -10.50
N SER A 77 -11.56 19.78 -11.61
CA SER A 77 -12.09 19.22 -12.86
C SER A 77 -12.60 17.79 -12.67
N PHE A 78 -11.90 16.97 -11.88
CA PHE A 78 -12.37 15.63 -11.52
C PHE A 78 -13.60 15.69 -10.61
N GLU A 79 -13.61 16.56 -9.59
CA GLU A 79 -14.74 16.68 -8.65
C GLU A 79 -16.03 17.12 -9.35
N GLU A 80 -15.94 18.06 -10.28
CA GLU A 80 -17.06 18.53 -11.10
C GLU A 80 -17.60 17.44 -12.03
N LYS A 81 -16.70 16.62 -12.60
CA LYS A 81 -17.06 15.56 -13.54
C LYS A 81 -17.61 14.31 -12.86
N TYR A 82 -17.09 13.96 -11.68
CA TYR A 82 -17.40 12.74 -10.94
C TYR A 82 -17.76 12.99 -9.47
N PRO A 83 -18.78 13.82 -9.17
CA PRO A 83 -19.10 14.20 -7.79
C PRO A 83 -19.46 13.01 -6.90
N CYS A 84 -20.05 11.95 -7.47
CA CYS A 84 -20.42 10.73 -6.74
C CYS A 84 -19.20 9.85 -6.38
N ALA A 85 -18.05 10.05 -7.03
CA ALA A 85 -16.81 9.32 -6.74
C ALA A 85 -16.08 9.86 -5.49
N LEU A 86 -16.54 10.97 -4.93
CA LEU A 86 -15.90 11.68 -3.81
C LEU A 86 -16.78 11.67 -2.57
N LEU A 87 -16.15 11.76 -1.40
CA LEU A 87 -16.84 12.01 -0.14
C LEU A 87 -16.97 13.52 0.01
N LEU A 88 -18.21 14.01 0.08
CA LEU A 88 -18.62 15.41 -0.02
C LEU A 88 -18.06 16.42 1.03
N HIS A 89 -16.97 16.12 1.76
CA HIS A 89 -16.61 16.88 2.96
C HIS A 89 -15.12 17.21 3.20
N ALA A 90 -14.23 17.03 2.22
CA ALA A 90 -12.83 17.42 2.39
C ALA A 90 -12.34 18.28 1.22
N SER A 91 -12.63 19.58 1.25
CA SER A 91 -12.01 20.53 0.33
C SER A 91 -10.59 20.84 0.79
N LEU A 92 -9.61 20.55 -0.07
CA LEU A 92 -8.24 21.06 0.11
C LEU A 92 -8.25 22.61 0.14
N PRO A 93 -7.32 23.25 0.86
CA PRO A 93 -7.24 24.71 0.92
C PRO A 93 -7.15 25.31 -0.49
N SER A 94 -7.91 26.36 -0.76
CA SER A 94 -7.80 27.06 -2.04
C SER A 94 -6.45 27.77 -2.14
N ALA A 95 -5.86 27.86 -3.33
CA ALA A 95 -4.56 28.51 -3.54
C ALA A 95 -4.50 29.96 -2.99
N GLY A 96 -5.63 30.68 -2.99
CA GLY A 96 -5.74 32.02 -2.41
C GLY A 96 -5.66 32.08 -0.88
N SER A 97 -6.03 31.00 -0.18
CA SER A 97 -5.90 30.89 1.29
C SER A 97 -4.48 30.60 1.76
N LEU A 98 -3.63 30.12 0.84
CA LEU A 98 -2.24 29.75 1.10
C LEU A 98 -1.26 30.92 0.91
N SER A 99 -1.71 32.02 0.29
CA SER A 99 -0.91 33.17 -0.11
C SER A 99 -1.06 34.37 0.84
N SER A 100 -1.99 34.32 1.80
CA SER A 100 -2.01 35.30 2.88
C SER A 100 -0.86 35.02 3.83
N SER A 101 0.25 35.74 3.68
CA SER A 101 1.17 35.96 4.79
C SER A 101 0.33 36.64 5.89
N PRO A 102 0.05 35.98 7.02
CA PRO A 102 -0.82 36.55 8.03
C PRO A 102 -0.14 37.82 8.54
N SER A 103 -0.72 38.97 8.18
CA SER A 103 -0.30 40.29 8.67
C SER A 103 -0.65 40.50 10.15
N LEU A 104 -1.00 39.42 10.87
CA LEU A 104 -1.07 39.36 12.33
C LEU A 104 0.35 39.43 12.89
N SER A 105 0.80 40.66 12.86
CA SER A 105 2.04 41.23 13.32
C SER A 105 2.32 40.91 14.79
N HIS A 106 3.52 40.37 15.00
CA HIS A 106 4.45 40.56 16.12
C HIS A 106 4.08 40.13 17.56
N ILE A 107 2.82 39.94 17.96
CA ILE A 107 2.52 39.74 19.39
C ILE A 107 2.71 38.28 19.85
N CYS A 108 2.55 37.28 18.97
CA CYS A 108 2.65 35.86 19.34
C CYS A 108 3.90 35.13 18.83
N ASN A 109 4.80 35.81 18.11
CA ASN A 109 6.04 35.23 17.56
C ASN A 109 7.18 35.11 18.61
N GLY A 110 6.89 35.36 19.88
CA GLY A 110 7.90 35.34 20.96
C GLY A 110 7.92 34.06 21.80
N LEU A 111 6.98 33.13 21.61
CA LEU A 111 6.96 31.89 22.39
C LEU A 111 7.94 30.88 21.79
N PRO A 112 8.85 30.30 22.60
CA PRO A 112 9.69 29.19 22.16
C PRO A 112 8.84 28.01 21.66
N PHE A 113 9.36 27.27 20.69
CA PHE A 113 8.69 26.12 20.08
C PHE A 113 8.21 25.11 21.13
N GLU A 114 9.01 24.86 22.16
CA GLU A 114 8.71 23.92 23.25
C GLU A 114 7.51 24.38 24.10
N VAL A 115 7.29 25.70 24.20
CA VAL A 115 6.13 26.26 24.90
C VAL A 115 4.88 26.09 24.05
N LEU A 116 4.97 26.35 22.74
CA LEU A 116 3.87 26.10 21.80
C LEU A 116 3.48 24.63 21.79
N GLU A 117 4.44 23.72 21.76
CA GLU A 117 4.18 22.28 21.82
C GLU A 117 3.42 21.87 23.09
N ARG A 118 3.78 22.44 24.26
CA ARG A 118 3.10 22.18 25.54
C ARG A 118 1.68 22.73 25.55
N ILE A 119 1.46 23.93 24.99
CA ILE A 119 0.13 24.52 24.87
C ILE A 119 -0.73 23.64 23.96
N PHE A 120 -0.23 23.32 22.77
CA PHE A 120 -0.94 22.56 21.75
C PHE A 120 -1.22 21.11 22.16
N ARG A 121 -0.36 20.49 22.96
CA ARG A 121 -0.67 19.19 23.58
C ARG A 121 -1.98 19.19 24.38
N MET A 122 -2.38 20.33 24.95
CA MET A 122 -3.60 20.48 25.74
C MET A 122 -4.80 20.96 24.91
N CYS A 123 -4.59 21.35 23.65
CA CYS A 123 -5.64 21.83 22.77
C CYS A 123 -6.42 20.67 22.14
N CYS A 124 -7.70 20.91 21.84
CA CYS A 124 -8.47 19.98 21.02
C CYS A 124 -8.04 20.05 19.55
N ARG A 125 -8.40 19.01 18.78
CA ARG A 125 -8.03 18.89 17.37
C ARG A 125 -8.45 20.10 16.52
N ASP A 126 -9.65 20.63 16.74
CA ASP A 126 -10.16 21.75 15.94
C ASP A 126 -9.36 23.03 16.18
N THR A 127 -8.97 23.28 17.43
CA THR A 127 -8.06 24.39 17.77
C THR A 127 -6.72 24.21 17.09
N LEU A 128 -6.16 22.99 17.12
CA LEU A 128 -4.87 22.71 16.48
C LEU A 128 -4.91 22.92 14.97
N LEU A 129 -5.98 22.50 14.30
CA LEU A 129 -6.16 22.74 12.86
C LEU A 129 -6.26 24.23 12.55
N THR A 130 -6.94 25.00 13.41
CA THR A 130 -7.02 26.47 13.26
C THR A 130 -5.65 27.12 13.47
N SER A 131 -4.87 26.64 14.45
CA SER A 131 -3.52 27.12 14.73
C SER A 131 -2.56 26.96 13.54
N CYS A 132 -2.81 25.97 12.66
CA CYS A 132 -2.02 25.79 11.43
C CYS A 132 -2.08 26.99 10.47
N PHE A 133 -3.06 27.90 10.62
CA PHE A 133 -3.24 29.07 9.77
C PHE A 133 -2.76 30.39 10.41
N VAL A 134 -2.22 30.36 11.65
CA VAL A 134 -1.84 31.57 12.38
C VAL A 134 -0.50 32.14 11.94
N CYS A 135 0.57 31.35 12.03
CA CYS A 135 1.91 31.68 11.53
C CYS A 135 2.72 30.39 11.33
N HIS A 136 3.92 30.49 10.76
CA HIS A 136 4.75 29.32 10.45
C HIS A 136 5.11 28.51 11.71
N ASP A 137 5.51 29.16 12.79
CA ASP A 137 5.93 28.46 14.03
C ASP A 137 4.76 27.73 14.70
N TRP A 138 3.57 28.37 14.71
CA TRP A 138 2.34 27.75 15.20
C TRP A 138 1.92 26.58 14.32
N CYS A 139 2.06 26.72 13.00
CA CYS A 139 1.80 25.65 12.06
C CYS A 139 2.70 24.46 12.33
N LEU A 140 4.01 24.68 12.42
CA LEU A 140 4.99 23.63 12.69
C LEU A 140 4.67 22.91 14.01
N ALA A 141 4.41 23.65 15.09
CA ALA A 141 4.11 23.08 16.40
C ALA A 141 2.74 22.37 16.45
N ALA A 142 1.72 22.88 15.76
CA ALA A 142 0.40 22.24 15.72
C ALA A 142 0.39 20.98 14.84
N CYS A 143 1.18 20.99 13.77
CA CYS A 143 1.31 19.87 12.84
C CYS A 143 1.86 18.60 13.49
N THR A 144 2.69 18.71 14.53
CA THR A 144 3.21 17.53 15.27
C THR A 144 2.08 16.68 15.88
N PHE A 145 0.95 17.32 16.22
CA PHE A 145 -0.21 16.67 16.84
C PHE A 145 -1.35 16.34 15.86
N THR A 146 -1.38 16.99 14.69
CA THR A 146 -2.51 16.89 13.75
C THR A 146 -2.20 16.11 12.49
N HIS A 147 -0.94 16.08 12.05
CA HIS A 147 -0.54 15.55 10.74
C HIS A 147 0.33 14.29 10.83
N SER A 148 0.37 13.60 11.98
CA SER A 148 1.16 12.37 12.14
C SER A 148 0.65 11.21 11.26
N TYR A 149 -0.58 11.31 10.75
CA TYR A 149 -1.19 10.33 9.86
C TYR A 149 -1.87 11.02 8.69
N ILE A 150 -1.50 10.62 7.47
CA ILE A 150 -2.13 11.09 6.24
C ILE A 150 -3.10 10.02 5.75
N CYS A 151 -4.33 10.42 5.43
CA CYS A 151 -5.34 9.55 4.85
C CYS A 151 -5.77 10.10 3.50
N LEU A 152 -5.48 9.34 2.43
CA LEU A 152 -5.99 9.60 1.09
C LEU A 152 -7.20 8.70 0.88
N ARG A 153 -8.33 9.31 0.53
CA ARG A 153 -9.61 8.62 0.49
C ARG A 153 -10.46 9.04 -0.70
N MET A 154 -11.06 8.07 -1.38
CA MET A 154 -12.16 8.28 -2.33
C MET A 154 -13.44 7.63 -1.81
N ASN A 155 -14.58 7.93 -2.45
CA ASN A 155 -15.83 7.27 -2.10
C ASN A 155 -15.73 5.75 -2.34
N MET A 156 -16.53 5.00 -1.58
CA MET A 156 -16.73 3.59 -1.83
C MET A 156 -17.30 3.43 -3.25
N ASP A 157 -16.78 2.46 -3.99
CA ASP A 157 -17.18 2.17 -5.37
C ASP A 157 -16.96 3.31 -6.38
N TRP A 158 -15.98 4.19 -6.16
CA TRP A 158 -15.61 5.21 -7.17
C TRP A 158 -15.39 4.61 -8.56
N GLN A 159 -14.91 3.35 -8.66
CA GLN A 159 -14.72 2.65 -9.93
C GLN A 159 -16.02 2.49 -10.72
N TYR A 160 -17.15 2.29 -10.02
CA TYR A 160 -18.47 2.22 -10.63
C TYR A 160 -18.88 3.58 -11.21
N TRP A 161 -18.65 4.65 -10.45
CA TRP A 161 -19.04 6.00 -10.82
C TRP A 161 -18.22 6.59 -11.97
N VAL A 162 -16.91 6.32 -12.01
CA VAL A 162 -16.07 6.87 -13.08
C VAL A 162 -16.27 6.15 -14.41
N GLY A 163 -16.57 4.85 -14.38
CA GLY A 163 -16.91 4.03 -15.54
C GLY A 163 -15.78 3.84 -16.57
N GLY A 164 -15.62 2.61 -17.06
CA GLY A 164 -14.74 2.30 -18.20
C GLY A 164 -13.26 2.63 -18.00
N VAL A 165 -12.50 2.56 -19.10
CA VAL A 165 -11.04 2.79 -19.10
C VAL A 165 -10.70 4.27 -18.92
N SER A 166 -11.42 5.16 -19.59
CA SER A 166 -11.18 6.61 -19.52
C SER A 166 -11.50 7.19 -18.14
N GLY A 167 -12.57 6.74 -17.49
CA GLY A 167 -12.90 7.15 -16.12
C GLY A 167 -11.82 6.75 -15.13
N LYS A 168 -11.26 5.54 -15.28
CA LYS A 168 -10.12 5.08 -14.48
C LYS A 168 -8.89 5.99 -14.68
N GLN A 169 -8.56 6.38 -15.91
CA GLN A 169 -7.46 7.30 -16.17
C GLN A 169 -7.65 8.66 -15.49
N HIS A 170 -8.87 9.20 -15.47
CA HIS A 170 -9.16 10.43 -14.74
C HIS A 170 -8.98 10.25 -13.22
N ALA A 171 -9.38 9.11 -12.66
CA ALA A 171 -9.19 8.82 -11.24
C ALA A 171 -7.71 8.66 -10.86
N ASP A 172 -6.92 8.01 -11.72
CA ASP A 172 -5.47 7.89 -11.54
C ASP A 172 -4.81 9.28 -11.58
N LEU A 173 -5.22 10.14 -12.52
CA LEU A 173 -4.76 11.54 -12.61
C LEU A 173 -5.16 12.37 -11.39
N TYR A 174 -6.40 12.23 -10.91
CA TYR A 174 -6.86 12.85 -9.67
C TYR A 174 -6.01 12.42 -8.48
N ALA A 175 -5.79 11.10 -8.32
CA ALA A 175 -4.98 10.57 -7.24
C ALA A 175 -3.55 11.14 -7.26
N PHE A 176 -2.94 11.19 -8.43
CA PHE A 176 -1.62 11.80 -8.62
C PHE A 176 -1.60 13.29 -8.26
N ALA A 177 -2.61 14.06 -8.68
CA ALA A 177 -2.69 15.49 -8.37
C ALA A 177 -2.83 15.73 -6.86
N VAL A 178 -3.64 14.93 -6.16
CA VAL A 178 -3.77 14.99 -4.69
C VAL A 178 -2.46 14.61 -4.01
N GLU A 179 -1.78 13.55 -4.44
CA GLU A 179 -0.47 13.15 -3.90
C GLU A 179 0.58 14.28 -4.06
N CYS A 180 0.58 14.95 -5.21
CA CYS A 180 1.42 16.12 -5.48
C CYS A 180 1.07 17.31 -4.58
N ALA A 181 -0.20 17.63 -4.45
CA ALA A 181 -0.70 18.70 -3.59
C ALA A 181 -0.32 18.45 -2.13
N VAL A 182 -0.48 17.22 -1.64
CA VAL A 182 -0.07 16.81 -0.29
C VAL A 182 1.45 16.92 -0.10
N SER A 183 2.23 16.52 -1.10
CA SER A 183 3.70 16.65 -1.05
C SER A 183 4.12 18.12 -0.93
N TYR A 184 3.51 19.00 -1.73
CA TYR A 184 3.74 20.44 -1.63
C TYR A 184 3.33 21.00 -0.26
N MET A 185 2.11 20.70 0.22
CA MET A 185 1.62 21.17 1.52
C MET A 185 2.53 20.71 2.66
N SER A 186 2.98 19.45 2.64
CA SER A 186 3.86 18.92 3.68
C SER A 186 5.20 19.63 3.78
N ARG A 187 5.71 20.12 2.65
CA ARG A 187 6.95 20.91 2.59
C ARG A 187 6.68 22.34 3.03
N LYS A 188 5.63 22.97 2.50
CA LYS A 188 5.27 24.36 2.80
C LYS A 188 4.94 24.56 4.28
N TRP A 189 4.25 23.60 4.89
CA TRP A 189 3.87 23.63 6.30
C TRP A 189 4.83 22.88 7.22
N GLY A 190 5.91 22.31 6.68
CA GLY A 190 6.97 21.68 7.47
C GLY A 190 6.54 20.43 8.24
N PHE A 191 5.49 19.72 7.82
CA PHE A 191 4.99 18.55 8.55
C PHE A 191 5.47 17.20 8.02
N ALA A 192 6.22 17.18 6.92
CA ALA A 192 6.67 15.95 6.27
C ALA A 192 7.43 15.00 7.21
N SER A 193 8.26 15.54 8.12
CA SER A 193 9.04 14.76 9.10
C SER A 193 8.18 14.17 10.24
N TRP A 194 6.97 14.67 10.44
CA TRP A 194 6.08 14.19 11.52
C TRP A 194 5.14 13.08 11.05
N VAL A 195 5.06 12.84 9.73
CA VAL A 195 4.17 11.81 9.17
C VAL A 195 4.73 10.41 9.48
N MET A 196 4.05 9.71 10.38
CA MET A 196 4.40 8.37 10.83
C MET A 196 3.56 7.27 10.15
N GLY A 197 2.42 7.64 9.54
CA GLY A 197 1.59 6.68 8.85
C GLY A 197 0.80 7.22 7.67
N VAL A 198 0.55 6.36 6.70
CA VAL A 198 -0.21 6.66 5.49
C VAL A 198 -1.33 5.63 5.33
N THR A 199 -2.55 6.11 5.07
CA THR A 199 -3.72 5.28 4.82
C THR A 199 -4.30 5.60 3.45
N PHE A 200 -4.47 4.57 2.63
CA PHE A 200 -5.15 4.61 1.34
C PHE A 200 -6.50 3.93 1.47
N GLU A 201 -7.58 4.71 1.51
CA GLU A 201 -8.94 4.20 1.65
C GLU A 201 -9.71 4.34 0.34
N CYS A 202 -10.02 3.20 -0.28
CA CYS A 202 -10.58 3.14 -1.63
C CYS A 202 -9.75 3.94 -2.66
N TRP A 203 -8.45 4.11 -2.44
CA TRP A 203 -7.61 4.97 -3.27
C TRP A 203 -7.17 4.26 -4.57
N PRO A 204 -7.12 4.94 -5.72
CA PRO A 204 -6.47 4.45 -6.92
C PRO A 204 -4.97 4.25 -6.64
N SER A 205 -4.45 3.03 -6.81
CA SER A 205 -3.03 2.78 -6.55
C SER A 205 -2.18 3.40 -7.64
N THR A 206 -1.32 4.34 -7.25
CA THR A 206 -0.19 4.72 -8.09
C THR A 206 0.85 3.59 -8.14
N PRO A 207 1.64 3.50 -9.23
CA PRO A 207 2.68 2.50 -9.42
C PRO A 207 3.71 2.39 -8.31
N ALA A 208 3.94 3.46 -7.56
CA ALA A 208 4.95 3.55 -6.53
C ALA A 208 4.43 4.47 -5.41
N PRO A 209 4.80 4.22 -4.15
CA PRO A 209 4.31 5.02 -3.03
C PRO A 209 4.79 6.46 -3.11
N PHE A 210 3.86 7.42 -3.21
CA PHE A 210 4.18 8.86 -3.27
C PHE A 210 4.98 9.34 -2.05
N PHE A 211 4.79 8.69 -0.91
CA PHE A 211 5.44 9.05 0.34
C PHE A 211 6.90 8.59 0.44
N PHE A 212 7.41 7.74 -0.47
CA PHE A 212 8.73 7.10 -0.32
C PHE A 212 9.88 8.10 -0.09
N LYS A 213 9.89 9.22 -0.81
CA LYS A 213 10.89 10.30 -0.63
C LYS A 213 10.32 11.55 0.02
N VAL A 214 9.01 11.59 0.28
CA VAL A 214 8.32 12.75 0.85
C VAL A 214 8.24 12.62 2.38
N PHE A 215 7.94 11.42 2.89
CA PHE A 215 7.77 11.16 4.32
C PHE A 215 8.75 10.08 4.79
N GLU A 216 9.94 10.52 5.18
CA GLU A 216 11.06 9.63 5.55
C GLU A 216 10.75 8.74 6.77
N HIS A 217 9.86 9.19 7.65
CA HIS A 217 9.54 8.55 8.92
C HIS A 217 8.25 7.71 8.88
N VAL A 218 7.70 7.39 7.70
CA VAL A 218 6.52 6.52 7.61
C VAL A 218 6.86 5.13 8.12
N ARG A 219 6.16 4.72 9.18
CA ARG A 219 6.30 3.42 9.85
C ARG A 219 5.08 2.53 9.65
N LYS A 220 3.91 3.11 9.42
CA LYS A 220 2.65 2.38 9.25
C LYS A 220 2.01 2.68 7.91
N VAL A 221 1.69 1.64 7.14
CA VAL A 221 0.96 1.77 5.88
C VAL A 221 -0.30 0.93 5.92
N ILE A 222 -1.43 1.53 5.55
CA ILE A 222 -2.74 0.89 5.52
C ILE A 222 -3.34 1.04 4.12
N TYR A 223 -3.72 -0.07 3.51
CA TYR A 223 -4.59 -0.10 2.32
C TYR A 223 -5.94 -0.65 2.74
N HIS A 224 -7.02 0.06 2.41
CA HIS A 224 -8.35 -0.29 2.86
C HIS A 224 -9.39 -0.12 1.75
N GLY A 225 -9.96 -1.22 1.24
CA GLY A 225 -11.16 -1.22 0.41
C GLY A 225 -12.43 -1.28 1.26
N LYS A 226 -13.00 -0.12 1.58
CA LYS A 226 -14.22 -0.07 2.39
C LYS A 226 -15.44 -0.46 1.54
N SER A 227 -16.18 -1.48 2.01
CA SER A 227 -17.45 -1.96 1.44
C SER A 227 -17.49 -2.21 -0.08
N CYS A 228 -16.34 -2.40 -0.72
CA CYS A 228 -16.28 -2.64 -2.16
C CYS A 228 -17.05 -3.91 -2.52
N CYS A 229 -17.96 -3.79 -3.49
CA CYS A 229 -18.64 -4.95 -4.08
C CYS A 229 -17.62 -5.88 -4.75
N LEU A 230 -18.00 -7.13 -5.05
CA LEU A 230 -17.15 -8.20 -5.62
C LEU A 230 -16.35 -7.83 -6.90
N HIS A 231 -16.60 -6.67 -7.50
CA HIS A 231 -15.99 -6.22 -8.74
C HIS A 231 -15.20 -4.91 -8.64
N SER A 232 -15.16 -4.25 -7.48
CA SER A 232 -14.62 -2.88 -7.30
C SER A 232 -13.52 -2.78 -6.23
N TYR A 233 -12.73 -3.84 -6.01
CA TYR A 233 -11.64 -3.77 -5.03
C TYR A 233 -10.52 -2.82 -5.49
N PRO A 234 -9.99 -1.96 -4.59
CA PRO A 234 -8.76 -1.24 -4.85
C PRO A 234 -7.65 -2.23 -5.14
N VAL A 235 -6.98 -2.05 -6.28
CA VAL A 235 -5.87 -2.89 -6.71
C VAL A 235 -4.58 -2.19 -6.37
N ILE A 236 -3.72 -2.83 -5.56
CA ILE A 236 -2.35 -2.35 -5.34
C ILE A 236 -1.49 -2.87 -6.49
N GLY A 237 -1.05 -1.96 -7.36
CA GLY A 237 -0.41 -2.33 -8.62
C GLY A 237 1.08 -2.62 -8.50
N TYR A 238 1.59 -3.59 -9.24
CA TYR A 238 3.04 -3.78 -9.39
C TYR A 238 3.70 -2.59 -10.12
N PRO A 239 4.88 -2.09 -9.70
CA PRO A 239 5.66 -2.45 -8.51
C PRO A 239 5.49 -1.45 -7.36
N HIS A 240 4.58 -1.73 -6.42
CA HIS A 240 4.38 -0.87 -5.24
C HIS A 240 5.28 -1.26 -4.05
N ILE A 241 6.59 -1.03 -4.16
CA ILE A 241 7.55 -1.44 -3.11
C ILE A 241 7.58 -0.39 -1.99
N LEU A 242 7.41 -0.84 -0.75
CA LEU A 242 7.39 0.01 0.44
C LEU A 242 8.80 0.37 0.91
N PRO A 243 9.00 1.54 1.55
CA PRO A 243 10.30 1.94 2.07
C PRO A 243 10.70 1.11 3.30
N ALA A 244 12.02 1.02 3.54
CA ALA A 244 12.60 0.24 4.64
C ALA A 244 12.18 0.71 6.04
N SER A 245 11.68 1.94 6.17
CA SER A 245 11.16 2.53 7.41
C SER A 245 9.83 1.91 7.86
N VAL A 246 9.09 1.26 6.96
CA VAL A 246 7.80 0.63 7.29
C VAL A 246 8.01 -0.57 8.20
N VAL A 247 7.35 -0.52 9.36
CA VAL A 247 7.35 -1.60 10.37
C VAL A 247 5.98 -2.27 10.52
N SER A 248 4.92 -1.67 9.99
CA SER A 248 3.54 -2.17 10.09
C SER A 248 2.80 -1.98 8.78
N LEU A 249 2.27 -3.08 8.24
CA LEU A 249 1.47 -3.11 7.02
C LEU A 249 0.09 -3.70 7.30
N HIS A 250 -0.95 -3.01 6.87
CA HIS A 250 -2.32 -3.49 6.89
C HIS A 250 -2.90 -3.45 5.47
N ILE A 251 -3.37 -4.59 4.97
CA ILE A 251 -4.07 -4.69 3.69
C ILE A 251 -5.45 -5.25 3.98
N VAL A 252 -6.48 -4.45 3.77
CA VAL A 252 -7.87 -4.76 4.11
C VAL A 252 -8.73 -4.64 2.86
N ARG A 253 -9.33 -5.74 2.40
CA ARG A 253 -10.27 -5.80 1.27
C ARG A 253 -9.70 -5.17 -0.02
N CYS A 254 -8.40 -5.36 -0.25
CA CYS A 254 -7.70 -4.93 -1.46
C CYS A 254 -7.33 -6.14 -2.32
N SER A 255 -7.02 -5.86 -3.58
CA SER A 255 -6.51 -6.83 -4.55
C SER A 255 -5.02 -6.62 -4.79
N LEU A 256 -4.25 -7.70 -4.82
CA LEU A 256 -2.84 -7.71 -5.25
C LEU A 256 -2.71 -8.37 -6.62
N ARG A 257 -3.68 -8.21 -7.53
CA ARG A 257 -3.67 -8.87 -8.85
C ARG A 257 -2.32 -8.68 -9.57
N ALA A 258 -1.68 -9.80 -9.92
CA ALA A 258 -0.35 -9.85 -10.53
C ALA A 258 0.75 -9.15 -9.69
N TYR A 259 0.59 -9.17 -8.36
CA TYR A 259 1.52 -8.61 -7.40
C TYR A 259 1.62 -9.48 -6.14
N SER A 260 2.73 -9.37 -5.42
CA SER A 260 3.01 -10.19 -4.23
C SER A 260 3.36 -9.32 -3.04
N ILE A 261 3.00 -9.80 -1.86
CA ILE A 261 3.30 -9.11 -0.59
C ILE A 261 4.81 -9.07 -0.37
N GLU A 262 5.51 -10.14 -0.74
CA GLU A 262 6.96 -10.23 -0.59
C GLU A 262 7.68 -9.21 -1.47
N CYS A 263 7.19 -8.97 -2.69
CA CYS A 263 7.73 -7.94 -3.56
C CYS A 263 7.49 -6.55 -2.97
N MET A 264 6.28 -6.30 -2.44
CA MET A 264 5.94 -5.07 -1.72
C MET A 264 6.89 -4.83 -0.53
N LEU A 265 7.29 -5.89 0.17
CA LEU A 265 8.11 -5.85 1.38
C LEU A 265 9.61 -6.04 1.14
N ALA A 266 10.06 -6.06 -0.12
CA ALA A 266 11.44 -6.40 -0.46
C ALA A 266 12.51 -5.52 0.23
N LEU A 267 12.16 -4.29 0.63
CA LEU A 267 13.04 -3.37 1.36
C LEU A 267 12.74 -3.30 2.87
N CYS A 268 11.62 -3.84 3.33
CA CYS A 268 11.11 -3.69 4.70
C CYS A 268 11.72 -4.71 5.66
N ARG A 269 13.04 -4.63 5.89
CA ARG A 269 13.77 -5.56 6.76
C ARG A 269 13.26 -5.58 8.21
N ASN A 270 12.73 -4.46 8.66
CA ASN A 270 12.24 -4.26 10.03
C ASN A 270 10.70 -4.36 10.11
N ILE A 271 10.05 -5.08 9.19
CA ILE A 271 8.61 -5.27 9.32
C ILE A 271 8.29 -6.17 10.50
N HIS A 272 7.52 -5.64 11.45
CA HIS A 272 7.15 -6.30 12.68
C HIS A 272 5.73 -6.84 12.64
N SER A 273 4.82 -6.14 11.94
CA SER A 273 3.41 -6.47 11.94
C SER A 273 2.83 -6.44 10.54
N ILE A 274 2.16 -7.54 10.16
CA ILE A 274 1.40 -7.66 8.91
C ILE A 274 -0.03 -8.06 9.27
N THR A 275 -1.00 -7.30 8.76
CA THR A 275 -2.43 -7.64 8.83
C THR A 275 -2.99 -7.79 7.43
N LEU A 276 -3.49 -8.98 7.10
CA LEU A 276 -4.09 -9.31 5.81
C LEU A 276 -5.55 -9.66 6.05
N HIS A 277 -6.46 -8.77 5.67
CA HIS A 277 -7.90 -8.95 5.85
C HIS A 277 -8.59 -8.96 4.50
N SER A 278 -9.20 -10.09 4.12
CA SER A 278 -9.94 -10.24 2.86
C SER A 278 -9.12 -9.80 1.64
N VAL A 279 -7.85 -10.21 1.57
CA VAL A 279 -6.95 -9.86 0.46
C VAL A 279 -7.22 -10.77 -0.73
N TYR A 280 -7.61 -10.17 -1.85
CA TYR A 280 -7.88 -10.85 -3.12
C TYR A 280 -6.62 -10.94 -3.96
N TYR A 281 -6.43 -12.05 -4.69
CA TYR A 281 -5.27 -12.25 -5.57
C TYR A 281 -3.92 -11.99 -4.89
N GLY A 282 -3.83 -12.12 -3.56
CA GLY A 282 -2.60 -11.96 -2.77
C GLY A 282 -1.55 -13.04 -2.99
N HIS A 283 -1.86 -13.99 -3.87
CA HIS A 283 -1.05 -15.17 -4.13
C HIS A 283 -0.29 -15.00 -5.44
N ILE A 284 0.89 -15.61 -5.49
CA ILE A 284 1.68 -15.72 -6.70
C ILE A 284 1.11 -16.88 -7.51
N MET A 285 0.83 -16.63 -8.78
CA MET A 285 0.55 -17.71 -9.74
C MET A 285 1.89 -18.28 -10.19
N ALA A 286 2.19 -19.53 -9.88
CA ALA A 286 3.32 -20.24 -10.49
C ALA A 286 2.79 -21.11 -11.65
N PRO A 287 3.61 -21.52 -12.64
CA PRO A 287 3.19 -22.50 -13.64
C PRO A 287 3.27 -23.97 -13.15
N LEU A 288 2.50 -24.81 -13.85
CA LEU A 288 2.02 -26.18 -13.55
C LEU A 288 3.06 -27.30 -13.36
N ALA A 289 2.69 -28.24 -12.47
CA ALA A 289 2.92 -29.70 -12.49
C ALA A 289 4.24 -30.32 -12.02
N GLN A 290 5.35 -29.60 -11.84
CA GLN A 290 6.60 -30.21 -11.34
C GLN A 290 7.30 -29.30 -10.34
N ALA A 291 7.97 -29.88 -9.34
CA ALA A 291 8.84 -29.11 -8.46
C ALA A 291 9.89 -28.40 -9.33
N PHE A 292 9.90 -27.07 -9.32
CA PHE A 292 10.87 -26.28 -10.08
C PHE A 292 12.28 -26.79 -9.77
N THR A 293 12.95 -27.30 -10.79
CA THR A 293 14.39 -27.48 -10.71
C THR A 293 15.05 -26.11 -10.83
N ALA A 294 16.27 -25.97 -10.34
CA ALA A 294 17.05 -24.75 -10.54
C ALA A 294 17.21 -24.41 -12.04
N ALA A 295 17.12 -25.42 -12.92
CA ALA A 295 17.17 -25.27 -14.38
C ALA A 295 15.89 -24.65 -14.95
N ASP A 296 14.70 -25.02 -14.47
CA ASP A 296 13.42 -24.45 -14.92
C ASP A 296 13.33 -22.96 -14.54
N ILE A 297 13.80 -22.64 -13.34
CA ILE A 297 13.93 -21.25 -12.87
C ILE A 297 14.92 -20.50 -13.77
N ALA A 298 16.10 -21.08 -14.06
CA ALA A 298 17.11 -20.46 -14.91
C ALA A 298 16.64 -20.28 -16.37
N GLU A 299 15.90 -21.24 -16.93
CA GLU A 299 15.33 -21.18 -18.28
C GLU A 299 14.24 -20.13 -18.37
N TRP A 300 13.34 -20.06 -17.39
CA TRP A 300 12.33 -19.01 -17.31
C TRP A 300 12.96 -17.63 -17.20
N LEU A 301 13.94 -17.46 -16.30
CA LEU A 301 14.71 -16.21 -16.16
C LEU A 301 15.40 -15.82 -17.47
N SER A 302 15.98 -16.79 -18.17
CA SER A 302 16.59 -16.59 -19.49
C SER A 302 15.57 -16.13 -20.55
N ARG A 303 14.38 -16.75 -20.59
CA ARG A 303 13.27 -16.37 -21.50
C ARG A 303 12.72 -14.98 -21.22
N GLN A 304 12.76 -14.51 -19.97
CA GLN A 304 12.39 -13.15 -19.58
C GLN A 304 13.55 -12.14 -19.71
N CYS A 305 14.67 -12.53 -20.34
CA CYS A 305 15.90 -11.74 -20.45
C CYS A 305 16.51 -11.31 -19.09
N ILE A 306 16.13 -11.98 -18.00
CA ILE A 306 16.69 -11.77 -16.66
C ILE A 306 17.99 -12.58 -16.55
N LYS A 307 19.12 -11.95 -16.87
CA LYS A 307 20.44 -12.53 -16.63
C LYS A 307 20.73 -12.59 -15.13
N ILE A 308 20.49 -13.73 -14.49
CA ILE A 308 20.98 -13.97 -13.13
C ILE A 308 22.43 -14.40 -13.20
N THR A 309 23.33 -13.48 -12.88
CA THR A 309 24.71 -13.80 -12.51
C THR A 309 24.71 -14.44 -11.12
N SER A 310 24.56 -15.76 -11.08
CA SER A 310 24.58 -16.63 -9.89
C SER A 310 23.32 -16.55 -8.98
N PRO A 311 22.56 -17.66 -8.82
CA PRO A 311 21.42 -17.73 -7.91
C PRO A 311 21.83 -17.66 -6.42
N CYS A 312 23.11 -17.79 -6.09
CA CYS A 312 23.55 -17.98 -4.71
C CYS A 312 23.81 -16.70 -3.89
N ARG A 313 23.73 -15.49 -4.47
CA ARG A 313 23.96 -14.24 -3.69
C ARG A 313 22.73 -13.37 -3.47
N VAL A 314 21.69 -13.52 -4.29
CA VAL A 314 20.41 -12.80 -4.09
C VAL A 314 19.56 -13.47 -3.00
N LEU A 315 19.80 -14.75 -2.70
CA LEU A 315 19.07 -15.52 -1.68
C LEU A 315 19.56 -15.31 -0.24
N GLU A 316 20.65 -14.57 -0.01
CA GLU A 316 21.00 -14.03 1.31
C GLU A 316 20.32 -12.67 1.57
N LEU A 317 19.22 -12.38 0.86
CA LEU A 317 18.31 -11.30 1.25
C LEU A 317 17.65 -11.71 2.58
N TYR A 318 18.24 -11.21 3.67
CA TYR A 318 17.75 -11.31 5.04
C TYR A 318 16.22 -11.24 5.10
N THR A 319 15.61 -12.39 5.38
CA THR A 319 14.16 -12.48 5.50
C THR A 319 13.68 -11.67 6.71
N PRO A 320 12.65 -10.82 6.55
CA PRO A 320 12.14 -10.01 7.65
C PRO A 320 11.63 -10.88 8.80
N SER A 321 11.93 -10.48 10.04
CA SER A 321 11.46 -11.15 11.26
C SER A 321 10.08 -10.63 11.66
N ILE A 322 9.05 -11.10 10.96
CA ILE A 322 7.66 -10.76 11.26
C ILE A 322 7.34 -11.27 12.67
N LYS A 323 7.02 -10.36 13.60
CA LYS A 323 6.65 -10.73 14.98
C LYS A 323 5.16 -10.95 15.16
N ARG A 324 4.34 -10.17 14.46
CA ARG A 324 2.87 -10.25 14.49
C ARG A 324 2.31 -10.47 13.10
N LEU A 325 1.53 -11.53 12.94
CA LEU A 325 0.80 -11.84 11.72
C LEU A 325 -0.69 -11.98 12.05
N SER A 326 -1.52 -11.17 11.42
CA SER A 326 -2.98 -11.26 11.51
C SER A 326 -3.54 -11.61 10.15
N ILE A 327 -4.27 -12.71 10.04
CA ILE A 327 -4.90 -13.16 8.80
C ILE A 327 -6.40 -13.30 9.01
N HIS A 328 -7.15 -12.58 8.18
CA HIS A 328 -8.59 -12.70 8.09
C HIS A 328 -8.99 -13.06 6.66
N VAL A 329 -9.61 -14.22 6.53
CA VAL A 329 -10.13 -14.76 5.28
C VAL A 329 -11.51 -14.14 5.01
N PRO A 330 -11.89 -13.77 3.78
CA PRO A 330 -13.21 -13.21 3.52
C PRO A 330 -14.31 -14.24 3.86
N ASP A 331 -15.37 -13.79 4.53
CA ASP A 331 -16.50 -14.63 4.97
C ASP A 331 -17.52 -14.96 3.87
N TYR A 332 -17.29 -14.51 2.62
CA TYR A 332 -18.32 -14.58 1.57
C TYR A 332 -18.30 -15.91 0.81
N SER A 333 -19.03 -16.89 1.34
CA SER A 333 -19.60 -18.04 0.62
C SER A 333 -21.08 -17.78 0.25
N TYR A 334 -21.38 -16.61 -0.32
CA TYR A 334 -22.70 -16.41 -0.93
C TYR A 334 -22.71 -17.03 -2.32
N ASP A 335 -23.17 -18.27 -2.44
CA ASP A 335 -23.85 -18.89 -3.60
C ASP A 335 -23.50 -18.33 -5.00
N ILE A 336 -22.21 -18.15 -5.31
CA ILE A 336 -21.79 -17.92 -6.68
C ILE A 336 -21.57 -19.30 -7.28
N ASN A 337 -22.61 -19.83 -7.93
CA ASN A 337 -22.54 -20.95 -8.90
C ASN A 337 -21.66 -20.61 -10.12
N SER A 338 -20.56 -19.87 -9.92
CA SER A 338 -19.55 -19.63 -10.92
C SER A 338 -18.62 -20.83 -10.86
N THR A 339 -18.72 -21.72 -11.83
CA THR A 339 -17.80 -22.85 -12.05
C THR A 339 -16.33 -22.44 -12.24
N ALA A 340 -16.00 -21.14 -12.09
CA ALA A 340 -14.66 -20.55 -12.04
C ALA A 340 -14.33 -19.85 -10.70
N SER A 341 -15.05 -20.14 -9.60
CA SER A 341 -15.01 -19.39 -8.33
C SER A 341 -13.95 -19.79 -7.30
N ASP A 342 -13.31 -20.96 -7.40
CA ASP A 342 -12.37 -21.43 -6.34
C ASP A 342 -10.94 -20.88 -6.45
N ALA A 343 -10.60 -20.17 -7.53
CA ALA A 343 -9.25 -19.67 -7.79
C ALA A 343 -8.97 -18.24 -7.27
N ARG A 344 -9.93 -17.56 -6.59
CA ARG A 344 -9.91 -16.09 -6.49
C ARG A 344 -9.52 -15.45 -5.16
N GLY A 345 -9.38 -16.15 -4.04
CA GLY A 345 -9.11 -15.41 -2.82
C GLY A 345 -8.85 -16.25 -1.60
N THR A 346 -7.61 -16.17 -1.12
CA THR A 346 -7.13 -16.53 0.22
C THR A 346 -6.54 -17.92 0.46
N PRO A 347 -7.09 -19.07 0.00
CA PRO A 347 -6.40 -20.36 0.12
C PRO A 347 -5.02 -20.36 -0.52
N PRO A 348 -4.81 -19.83 -1.74
CA PRO A 348 -3.47 -19.81 -2.33
C PRO A 348 -2.46 -18.93 -1.58
N LEU A 349 -2.92 -17.83 -0.96
CA LEU A 349 -2.08 -16.96 -0.13
C LEU A 349 -1.65 -17.70 1.15
N LEU A 350 -2.58 -18.42 1.79
CA LEU A 350 -2.27 -19.24 2.95
C LEU A 350 -1.30 -20.38 2.60
N LEU A 351 -1.50 -21.05 1.47
CA LEU A 351 -0.60 -22.09 0.97
C LEU A 351 0.81 -21.56 0.68
N GLN A 352 0.92 -20.32 0.23
CA GLN A 352 2.18 -19.63 -0.02
C GLN A 352 2.88 -19.23 1.28
N LEU A 353 2.15 -18.68 2.25
CA LEU A 353 2.68 -18.27 3.56
C LEU A 353 3.16 -19.48 4.37
N PHE A 354 2.42 -20.59 4.29
CA PHE A 354 2.73 -21.81 5.02
C PHE A 354 2.87 -22.95 4.00
N PRO A 355 4.01 -23.16 3.32
CA PRO A 355 4.17 -24.22 2.30
C PRO A 355 4.07 -25.64 2.89
N GLU A 356 3.92 -26.71 2.10
CA GLU A 356 4.07 -28.09 2.62
C GLU A 356 5.53 -28.53 2.52
N SER A 357 5.95 -29.41 3.42
CA SER A 357 7.23 -30.11 3.35
C SER A 357 7.34 -30.97 2.09
N SER A 358 6.20 -31.46 1.57
CA SER A 358 6.08 -32.25 0.34
C SER A 358 5.08 -31.59 -0.59
N PRO A 359 5.37 -31.37 -1.89
CA PRO A 359 4.40 -30.78 -2.80
C PRO A 359 3.18 -31.69 -2.94
N SER A 360 2.04 -31.29 -2.36
CA SER A 360 0.76 -31.96 -2.61
C SER A 360 0.33 -31.79 -4.07
N PRO A 361 -0.21 -32.84 -4.72
CA PRO A 361 -0.81 -32.74 -6.06
C PRO A 361 -1.94 -31.71 -6.15
N ALA A 362 -2.62 -31.40 -5.04
CA ALA A 362 -3.66 -30.36 -5.00
C ALA A 362 -3.08 -28.93 -5.05
N ALA A 363 -1.83 -28.74 -4.61
CA ALA A 363 -1.12 -27.48 -4.79
C ALA A 363 -0.77 -27.22 -6.27
N LEU A 364 -0.81 -28.27 -7.11
CA LEU A 364 -0.62 -28.15 -8.56
C LEU A 364 -1.85 -27.59 -9.29
N TYR A 365 -3.03 -27.50 -8.66
CA TYR A 365 -4.25 -27.05 -9.36
C TYR A 365 -4.38 -25.52 -9.53
N TYR A 366 -3.55 -24.72 -8.86
CA TYR A 366 -3.70 -23.25 -8.78
C TYR A 366 -2.76 -22.48 -9.71
N LEU A 367 -2.45 -23.06 -10.88
CA LEU A 367 -1.32 -22.68 -11.71
C LEU A 367 -1.82 -22.22 -13.10
N TRP A 368 -1.69 -20.91 -13.40
CA TRP A 368 -1.97 -20.29 -14.70
C TRP A 368 -0.76 -19.45 -15.16
N ASP A 369 -0.60 -19.32 -16.48
CA ASP A 369 0.64 -18.93 -17.16
C ASP A 369 1.24 -17.53 -16.82
N ASP A 370 2.58 -17.51 -16.90
CA ASP A 370 3.48 -16.41 -17.29
C ASP A 370 4.03 -15.34 -16.33
N LYS A 371 3.97 -15.42 -14.98
CA LYS A 371 4.72 -14.46 -14.12
C LYS A 371 5.22 -15.07 -12.81
N ALA A 372 6.49 -14.87 -12.43
CA ALA A 372 7.10 -15.56 -11.28
C ALA A 372 7.34 -14.70 -10.01
N PHE A 373 7.18 -15.36 -8.85
CA PHE A 373 7.81 -15.25 -7.49
C PHE A 373 7.72 -13.93 -6.68
N PRO A 374 7.85 -13.98 -5.30
CA PRO A 374 9.07 -14.26 -4.54
C PRO A 374 8.97 -15.34 -3.43
N VAL A 375 10.17 -15.82 -3.09
CA VAL A 375 10.73 -16.28 -1.80
C VAL A 375 9.86 -16.04 -0.55
N ARG A 376 9.69 -17.11 0.23
CA ARG A 376 8.93 -17.26 1.48
C ARG A 376 9.15 -16.08 2.46
N LEU A 377 8.06 -15.42 2.91
CA LEU A 377 8.12 -14.66 4.16
C LEU A 377 8.62 -15.59 5.27
N CYS A 378 9.66 -15.19 5.99
CA CYS A 378 10.14 -16.01 7.10
C CYS A 378 9.19 -15.83 8.28
N LEU A 379 8.37 -16.85 8.51
CA LEU A 379 7.41 -16.86 9.60
C LEU A 379 8.00 -17.45 10.89
N SER A 380 9.27 -17.90 10.88
CA SER A 380 9.90 -18.48 12.07
C SER A 380 10.11 -17.48 13.22
N ALA A 381 9.91 -16.19 12.99
CA ALA A 381 9.97 -15.16 14.03
C ALA A 381 8.58 -14.75 14.57
N VAL A 382 7.49 -15.36 14.08
CA VAL A 382 6.13 -14.98 14.45
C VAL A 382 5.85 -15.41 15.89
N GLN A 383 5.63 -14.43 16.75
CA GLN A 383 5.30 -14.60 18.17
C GLN A 383 3.81 -14.41 18.43
N ASP A 384 3.16 -13.51 17.69
CA ASP A 384 1.75 -13.17 17.83
C ASP A 384 1.02 -13.50 16.53
N LEU A 385 0.24 -14.59 16.54
CA LEU A 385 -0.56 -15.03 15.40
C LEU A 385 -2.04 -14.83 15.70
N GLU A 386 -2.71 -14.07 14.86
CA GLU A 386 -4.17 -13.87 14.90
C GLU A 386 -4.80 -14.43 13.63
N LEU A 387 -5.74 -15.35 13.80
CA LEU A 387 -6.43 -16.07 12.72
C LEU A 387 -7.94 -15.90 12.88
N PHE A 388 -8.59 -15.33 11.87
CA PHE A 388 -10.05 -15.35 11.79
C PHE A 388 -10.49 -16.62 11.08
N LEU A 389 -11.08 -17.54 11.84
CA LEU A 389 -11.37 -18.90 11.40
C LEU A 389 -12.57 -18.92 10.43
N SER A 390 -12.27 -19.20 9.18
CA SER A 390 -13.24 -19.64 8.17
C SER A 390 -13.12 -21.16 7.96
N THR A 391 -14.08 -21.76 7.24
CA THR A 391 -14.02 -23.18 6.85
C THR A 391 -12.71 -23.53 6.12
N HIS A 392 -12.24 -22.64 5.24
CA HIS A 392 -10.96 -22.79 4.55
C HIS A 392 -9.75 -22.64 5.46
N LEU A 393 -9.78 -21.72 6.43
CA LEU A 393 -8.65 -21.55 7.35
C LEU A 393 -8.54 -22.75 8.30
N CYS A 394 -9.68 -23.34 8.70
CA CYS A 394 -9.70 -24.51 9.56
C CYS A 394 -9.01 -25.73 8.93
N SER A 395 -9.12 -25.93 7.61
CA SER A 395 -8.46 -27.05 6.92
C SER A 395 -6.94 -26.90 6.82
N VAL A 396 -6.43 -25.66 6.80
CA VAL A 396 -4.98 -25.39 6.78
C VAL A 396 -4.41 -25.11 8.17
N LEU A 397 -5.24 -24.98 9.20
CA LEU A 397 -4.82 -24.63 10.56
C LEU A 397 -3.75 -25.56 11.13
N PRO A 398 -3.84 -26.91 11.00
CA PRO A 398 -2.77 -27.80 11.47
C PRO A 398 -1.42 -27.46 10.82
N ARG A 399 -1.44 -27.11 9.54
CA ARG A 399 -0.24 -26.72 8.77
C ARG A 399 0.33 -25.38 9.21
N VAL A 400 -0.54 -24.42 9.52
CA VAL A 400 -0.14 -23.14 10.12
C VAL A 400 0.54 -23.41 11.46
N VAL A 401 -0.10 -24.15 12.36
CA VAL A 401 0.47 -24.48 13.68
C VAL A 401 1.81 -25.22 13.54
N MET A 402 1.95 -26.16 12.61
CA MET A 402 3.23 -26.83 12.36
C MET A 402 4.36 -25.88 11.90
N HIS A 403 4.04 -24.82 11.17
CA HIS A 403 5.04 -23.87 10.66
C HIS A 403 5.51 -22.86 11.69
N VAL A 404 4.62 -22.40 12.57
CA VAL A 404 4.88 -21.28 13.47
C VAL A 404 4.77 -21.65 14.95
N GLY A 405 4.26 -22.84 15.27
CA GLY A 405 3.94 -23.27 16.63
C GLY A 405 5.11 -23.23 17.61
N GLN A 406 6.33 -23.55 17.15
CA GLN A 406 7.53 -23.49 18.01
C GLN A 406 7.91 -22.07 18.45
N HIS A 407 7.37 -21.04 17.80
CA HIS A 407 7.74 -19.64 18.02
C HIS A 407 6.59 -18.77 18.52
N ILE A 408 5.35 -19.23 18.39
CA ILE A 408 4.16 -18.52 18.83
C ILE A 408 4.12 -18.46 20.35
N THR A 409 3.97 -17.25 20.89
CA THR A 409 3.67 -16.99 22.31
C THR A 409 2.22 -16.58 22.52
N VAL A 410 1.57 -16.06 21.46
CA VAL A 410 0.15 -15.67 21.49
C VAL A 410 -0.54 -16.18 20.23
N LEU A 411 -1.53 -17.06 20.41
CA LEU A 411 -2.44 -17.51 19.36
C LEU A 411 -3.83 -16.94 19.63
N ARG A 412 -4.34 -16.07 18.76
CA ARG A 412 -5.72 -15.58 18.80
C ARG A 412 -6.51 -16.22 17.68
N LEU A 413 -7.55 -16.97 18.06
CA LEU A 413 -8.49 -17.55 17.12
C LEU A 413 -9.80 -16.78 17.23
N VAL A 414 -10.17 -16.09 16.16
CA VAL A 414 -11.39 -15.31 16.11
C VAL A 414 -12.44 -16.10 15.34
N PHE A 415 -13.50 -16.51 16.01
CA PHE A 415 -14.60 -17.23 15.40
C PHE A 415 -15.64 -16.22 14.88
N PRO A 416 -16.17 -16.40 13.67
CA PRO A 416 -17.25 -15.57 13.16
C PRO A 416 -18.50 -15.77 14.04
N PRO A 417 -19.36 -14.74 14.17
CA PRO A 417 -20.58 -14.85 14.96
C PRO A 417 -21.52 -15.95 14.43
N ALA A 418 -22.19 -16.66 15.35
CA ALA A 418 -22.99 -17.86 15.11
C ALA A 418 -24.02 -17.84 13.94
N PRO A 419 -24.69 -16.74 13.54
CA PRO A 419 -25.64 -16.79 12.42
C PRO A 419 -25.02 -17.19 11.06
N TYR A 420 -23.70 -17.23 10.95
CA TYR A 420 -22.99 -17.60 9.71
C TYR A 420 -22.50 -19.06 9.66
N MET A 421 -22.58 -19.81 10.76
CA MET A 421 -22.27 -21.25 10.75
C MET A 421 -23.55 -22.03 10.42
N ARG A 422 -23.66 -22.54 9.19
CA ARG A 422 -24.72 -23.51 8.86
C ARG A 422 -24.52 -24.75 9.76
N HIS A 423 -25.61 -25.28 10.31
CA HIS A 423 -25.65 -26.38 11.30
C HIS A 423 -24.92 -27.69 10.91
N THR A 424 -24.42 -27.82 9.68
CA THR A 424 -23.66 -28.98 9.19
C THR A 424 -22.15 -28.86 9.39
N ASP A 425 -21.61 -27.66 9.65
CA ASP A 425 -20.17 -27.44 9.83
C ASP A 425 -19.79 -27.48 11.32
N ALA A 426 -20.20 -28.54 12.01
CA ALA A 426 -19.73 -28.81 13.37
C ALA A 426 -18.22 -29.09 13.33
N LEU A 427 -17.41 -28.04 13.51
CA LEU A 427 -15.98 -28.16 13.73
C LEU A 427 -15.77 -29.03 14.98
N SER A 428 -15.30 -30.26 14.78
CA SER A 428 -14.96 -31.16 15.87
C SER A 428 -13.74 -30.62 16.61
N LEU A 429 -14.00 -29.84 17.67
CA LEU A 429 -12.98 -29.29 18.58
C LEU A 429 -12.08 -30.37 19.20
N SER A 430 -12.49 -31.64 19.20
CA SER A 430 -11.69 -32.76 19.69
C SER A 430 -10.37 -32.95 18.94
N GLY A 431 -10.32 -32.68 17.64
CA GLY A 431 -9.06 -32.71 16.86
C GLY A 431 -8.16 -31.50 17.12
N PHE A 432 -8.74 -30.39 17.57
CA PHE A 432 -8.04 -29.15 17.87
C PHE A 432 -7.30 -29.21 19.21
N VAL A 433 -7.91 -29.84 20.22
CA VAL A 433 -7.27 -30.05 21.54
C VAL A 433 -6.06 -30.97 21.42
N SER A 434 -6.14 -32.05 20.63
CA SER A 434 -5.00 -32.95 20.37
C SER A 434 -3.82 -32.30 19.63
N LEU A 435 -4.04 -31.17 18.95
CA LEU A 435 -2.98 -30.40 18.27
C LEU A 435 -2.32 -29.36 19.19
N LEU A 436 -2.97 -28.98 20.30
CA LEU A 436 -2.41 -28.06 21.31
C LEU A 436 -1.65 -28.80 22.42
N ASP A 437 -1.84 -30.12 22.53
CA ASP A 437 -1.09 -30.99 23.45
C ASP A 437 0.28 -31.44 22.88
N LEU A 438 0.67 -30.93 21.70
CA LEU A 438 1.97 -31.09 21.02
C LEU A 438 2.73 -29.76 21.01
#